data_AF-R6X9E2-F1
#
_entry.id   AF-R6X9E2-F1
#
_cell.length_a   1.000
_cell.length_b   1.000
_cell.length_c   1.000
_cell.angle_alpha   90.00
_cell.angle_beta   90.00
_cell.angle_gamma   90.00
#
_symmetry.space_group_name_H-M   'P 1'
#
loop_
_entity.id
_entity.type
_entity.pdbx_description
1 polymer ?
#
loop_
_entity_poly.entity_id
_entity_poly.type
_entity_poly.pdbx_seq_one_letter_code
_entity_poly.pdbx_strand_id
1 'polypeptide(L)'
;MFKRLRLPLNALVITAIAFGLSHWIAYDLTSISAFAPMEKTLDFDFTDVYNTVAEQRAKRTLSDDIVIVSIDGCSREGITEALDYVDYLNPAAIGLDVFFNYPAATDPELITSLTQCPNLVFPVGLQMINGHASIFGSYFYDDISIEHKGVVNLSANSVRNVIRDFEPEYIVGNDTIRSFSAELARVAAPEKFEALMARGRSKETINYPSWEFEIIPAEALSNGDIPLEEVRQSIEGKVVLIGNIFDQSDFHLTPIDEGMAGLLIHARALQTILDSCYIEETSEAISWVMAIALSFIFILLVLVIKKRCAFEGCFVRFLQLALMYAFLVLGCNVFAHRGDYLNFAPTLLMLGLGMLAMDIWLGLLKAVKIHIHKNRKR
;
A
#
# COMPACT_ATOMS: atom_id res chain seq x y z
N MET A 1 39.81 34.50 -0.14
CA MET A 1 39.09 33.37 0.48
C MET A 1 37.66 33.72 0.93
N PHE A 2 37.46 34.75 1.75
CA PHE A 2 36.15 35.11 2.36
C PHE A 2 34.98 35.44 1.40
N LYS A 3 35.22 35.94 0.18
CA LYS A 3 34.14 36.19 -0.81
C LYS A 3 33.60 34.91 -1.48
N ARG A 4 34.42 33.84 -1.57
CA ARG A 4 34.02 32.55 -2.18
C ARG A 4 33.17 31.70 -1.22
N LEU A 5 33.43 31.75 0.09
CA LEU A 5 32.64 31.02 1.10
C LEU A 5 31.25 31.60 1.38
N ARG A 6 30.97 32.86 0.97
CA ARG A 6 29.66 33.48 1.24
C ARG A 6 28.50 32.82 0.49
N LEU A 7 28.75 32.28 -0.70
CA LEU A 7 27.70 31.65 -1.50
C LEU A 7 27.24 30.30 -0.92
N PRO A 8 28.14 29.33 -0.65
CA PRO A 8 27.73 28.07 -0.04
C PRO A 8 27.19 28.25 1.38
N LEU A 9 27.71 29.21 2.15
CA LEU A 9 27.15 29.52 3.48
C LEU A 9 25.72 30.04 3.38
N ASN A 10 25.43 30.95 2.45
CA ASN A 10 24.07 31.42 2.21
C ASN A 10 23.17 30.27 1.76
N ALA A 11 23.64 29.40 0.86
CA ALA A 11 22.87 28.24 0.42
C ALA A 11 22.53 27.33 1.61
N LEU A 12 23.50 27.05 2.48
CA LEU A 12 23.30 26.21 3.66
C LEU A 12 22.25 26.80 4.61
N VAL A 13 22.31 28.10 4.90
CA VAL A 13 21.32 28.76 5.75
C VAL A 13 19.93 28.72 5.12
N ILE A 14 19.82 28.97 3.81
CA ILE A 14 18.54 28.88 3.09
C ILE A 14 18.00 27.45 3.12
N THR A 15 18.84 26.44 2.90
CA THR A 15 18.45 25.03 2.98
C THR A 15 17.98 24.67 4.39
N ALA A 16 18.65 25.17 5.43
CA ALA A 16 18.21 24.96 6.82
C ALA A 16 16.85 25.59 7.11
N ILE A 17 16.59 26.80 6.59
CA ILE A 17 15.26 27.43 6.67
C ILE A 17 14.23 26.61 5.90
N ALA A 18 14.55 26.16 4.67
CA ALA A 18 13.66 25.34 3.86
C ALA A 18 13.33 24.01 4.56
N PHE A 19 14.34 23.35 5.14
CA PHE A 19 14.15 22.15 5.94
C PHE A 19 13.23 22.42 7.13
N GLY A 20 13.47 23.49 7.90
CA GLY A 20 12.62 23.85 9.03
C GLY A 20 11.16 24.09 8.61
N LEU A 21 10.93 24.81 7.51
CA LEU A 21 9.59 25.02 6.96
C LEU A 21 8.94 23.72 6.46
N SER A 22 9.69 22.89 5.74
CA SER A 22 9.21 21.59 5.24
C SER A 22 8.86 20.64 6.37
N HIS A 23 9.72 20.54 7.39
CA HIS A 23 9.49 19.68 8.56
C HIS A 23 8.28 20.17 9.36
N TRP A 24 8.16 21.48 9.57
CA TRP A 24 6.99 22.08 10.24
C TRP A 24 5.68 21.79 9.48
N ILE A 25 5.68 21.83 8.15
CA ILE A 25 4.50 21.47 7.34
C ILE A 25 4.20 19.97 7.42
N ALA A 26 5.23 19.12 7.33
CA ALA A 26 5.05 17.66 7.26
C ALA A 26 4.54 17.05 8.57
N TYR A 27 5.01 17.52 9.73
CA TYR A 27 4.69 16.91 11.03
C TYR A 27 3.81 17.78 11.92
N ASP A 28 4.07 19.10 11.99
CA ASP A 28 3.35 19.95 12.94
C ASP A 28 2.01 20.44 12.38
N LEU A 29 1.96 20.83 11.10
CA LEU A 29 0.73 21.36 10.50
C LEU A 29 -0.37 20.30 10.34
N THR A 30 0.03 19.06 10.06
CA THR A 30 -0.83 17.88 9.98
C THR A 30 -1.37 17.50 11.37
N SER A 31 -0.53 17.57 12.41
CA SER A 31 -0.92 17.25 13.79
C SER A 31 -1.93 18.21 14.46
N ILE A 32 -2.20 19.39 13.88
CA ILE A 32 -3.14 20.36 14.46
C ILE A 32 -4.57 19.88 14.21
N SER A 33 -5.32 19.62 15.29
CA SER A 33 -6.69 19.07 15.26
C SER A 33 -7.72 19.85 14.41
N ALA A 34 -7.48 21.14 14.14
CA ALA A 34 -8.29 21.94 13.21
C ALA A 34 -8.15 21.49 11.74
N PHE A 35 -7.07 20.78 11.41
CA PHE A 35 -6.78 20.18 10.10
C PHE A 35 -6.99 18.65 10.08
N ALA A 36 -7.37 18.02 11.20
CA ALA A 36 -7.74 16.60 11.24
C ALA A 36 -8.86 16.19 10.25
N PRO A 37 -9.86 17.06 9.93
CA PRO A 37 -10.80 16.76 8.85
C PRO A 37 -10.13 16.69 7.46
N MET A 38 -9.04 17.43 7.25
CA MET A 38 -8.25 17.36 6.01
C MET A 38 -7.44 16.06 5.93
N GLU A 39 -6.88 15.54 7.03
CA GLU A 39 -6.19 14.23 7.04
C GLU A 39 -7.10 13.08 6.59
N LYS A 40 -8.38 13.08 7.01
CA LYS A 40 -9.39 12.09 6.57
C LYS A 40 -9.91 12.30 5.15
N THR A 41 -9.62 13.44 4.53
CA THR A 41 -10.05 13.79 3.16
C THR A 41 -8.86 13.85 2.18
N LEU A 42 -7.64 13.70 2.70
CA LEU A 42 -6.36 13.67 1.99
C LEU A 42 -5.58 12.44 2.47
N ASP A 43 -6.19 11.25 2.48
CA ASP A 43 -5.44 9.99 2.55
C ASP A 43 -4.69 9.77 1.23
N PHE A 44 -3.86 10.75 0.89
CA PHE A 44 -3.06 10.84 -0.31
C PHE A 44 -1.65 10.45 0.07
N ASP A 45 -1.18 9.32 -0.47
CA ASP A 45 0.20 8.91 -0.38
C ASP A 45 0.87 9.06 -1.75
N PHE A 46 2.15 9.44 -1.76
CA PHE A 46 2.93 9.49 -3.01
C PHE A 46 3.05 8.10 -3.66
N THR A 47 2.97 7.04 -2.86
CA THR A 47 2.91 5.65 -3.31
C THR A 47 1.69 5.42 -4.21
N ASP A 48 0.57 6.11 -3.98
CA ASP A 48 -0.64 5.98 -4.81
C ASP A 48 -0.42 6.50 -6.22
N VAL A 49 0.30 7.62 -6.35
CA VAL A 49 0.69 8.16 -7.66
C VAL A 49 1.57 7.16 -8.39
N TYR A 50 2.49 6.50 -7.68
CA TYR A 50 3.42 5.56 -8.30
C TYR A 50 2.68 4.29 -8.74
N ASN A 51 1.80 3.76 -7.90
CA ASN A 51 0.92 2.64 -8.24
C ASN A 51 0.00 2.97 -9.41
N THR A 52 -0.63 4.14 -9.42
CA THR A 52 -1.50 4.58 -10.52
C THR A 52 -0.73 4.68 -11.85
N VAL A 53 0.45 5.30 -11.84
CA VAL A 53 1.29 5.43 -13.04
C VAL A 53 1.84 4.08 -13.49
N ALA A 54 2.21 3.21 -12.56
CA ALA A 54 2.67 1.86 -12.85
C ALA A 54 1.54 1.03 -13.47
N GLU A 55 0.33 1.06 -12.92
CA GLU A 55 -0.85 0.37 -13.45
C GLU A 55 -1.18 0.81 -14.87
N GLN A 56 -1.17 2.12 -15.16
CA GLN A 56 -1.41 2.64 -16.51
C GLN A 56 -0.36 2.19 -17.54
N ARG A 57 0.85 1.83 -17.08
CA ARG A 57 1.96 1.38 -17.93
C ARG A 57 2.11 -0.13 -17.93
N ALA A 58 1.48 -0.83 -16.99
CA ALA A 58 1.64 -2.25 -16.81
C ALA A 58 1.03 -2.99 -18.00
N LYS A 59 1.79 -3.93 -18.55
CA LYS A 59 1.18 -4.99 -19.35
C LYS A 59 0.60 -5.97 -18.35
N ARG A 60 -0.73 -5.94 -18.17
CA ARG A 60 -1.43 -6.83 -17.24
C ARG A 60 -1.09 -8.28 -17.55
N THR A 61 -0.62 -9.01 -16.54
CA THR A 61 -0.34 -10.43 -16.56
C THR A 61 -1.43 -11.15 -15.80
N LEU A 62 -2.03 -12.17 -16.41
CA LEU A 62 -2.90 -13.09 -15.71
C LEU A 62 -2.05 -13.87 -14.70
N SER A 63 -2.53 -13.99 -13.46
CA SER A 63 -1.88 -14.81 -12.44
C SER A 63 -1.95 -16.28 -12.84
N ASP A 64 -0.80 -16.96 -12.79
CA ASP A 64 -0.70 -18.41 -12.99
C ASP A 64 -0.83 -19.18 -11.66
N ASP A 65 -0.89 -18.47 -10.51
CA ASP A 65 -0.85 -19.07 -9.16
C ASP A 65 -2.19 -19.00 -8.42
N ILE A 66 -3.06 -18.03 -8.77
CA ILE A 66 -4.29 -17.74 -8.04
C ILE A 66 -5.49 -17.72 -8.99
N VAL A 67 -6.55 -18.44 -8.62
CA VAL A 67 -7.86 -18.40 -9.28
C VAL A 67 -8.93 -17.99 -8.28
N ILE A 68 -9.91 -17.21 -8.74
CA ILE A 68 -11.03 -16.75 -7.94
C ILE A 68 -12.28 -17.50 -8.37
N VAL A 69 -12.99 -18.08 -7.39
CA VAL A 69 -14.33 -18.61 -7.57
C VAL A 69 -15.33 -17.63 -6.94
N SER A 70 -16.08 -16.94 -7.79
CA SER A 70 -17.10 -15.98 -7.36
C SER A 70 -18.35 -16.74 -6.92
N ILE A 71 -18.82 -16.47 -5.71
CA ILE A 71 -20.05 -17.03 -5.14
C ILE A 71 -21.16 -15.97 -5.00
N ASP A 72 -21.08 -14.91 -5.81
CA ASP A 72 -22.02 -13.80 -5.77
C ASP A 72 -23.44 -14.27 -6.08
N GLY A 73 -24.32 -14.20 -5.07
CA GLY A 73 -25.72 -14.65 -5.20
C GLY A 73 -25.94 -16.15 -4.96
N CYS A 74 -24.89 -16.91 -4.65
CA CYS A 74 -25.00 -18.31 -4.25
C CYS A 74 -25.75 -18.46 -2.92
N SER A 75 -26.52 -19.54 -2.79
CA SER A 75 -27.07 -20.00 -1.52
C SER A 75 -26.01 -20.77 -0.73
N ARG A 76 -26.35 -21.20 0.50
CA ARG A 76 -25.42 -21.99 1.31
C ARG A 76 -25.04 -23.30 0.64
N GLU A 77 -26.02 -23.93 -0.01
CA GLU A 77 -25.85 -25.15 -0.79
C GLU A 77 -24.91 -24.91 -1.98
N GLY A 78 -25.07 -23.80 -2.69
CA GLY A 78 -24.18 -23.44 -3.81
C GLY A 78 -22.73 -23.23 -3.37
N ILE A 79 -22.52 -22.63 -2.19
CA ILE A 79 -21.17 -22.49 -1.62
C ILE A 79 -20.59 -23.86 -1.26
N THR A 80 -21.38 -24.75 -0.67
CA THR A 80 -20.96 -26.13 -0.36
C THR A 80 -20.57 -26.89 -1.62
N GLU A 81 -21.40 -26.85 -2.66
CA GLU A 81 -21.13 -27.51 -3.94
C GLU A 81 -19.85 -26.98 -4.59
N ALA A 82 -19.67 -25.64 -4.59
CA ALA A 82 -18.46 -25.02 -5.13
C ALA A 82 -17.22 -25.44 -4.35
N LEU A 83 -17.29 -25.48 -3.02
CA LEU A 83 -16.19 -25.92 -2.17
C LEU A 83 -15.81 -27.38 -2.45
N ASP A 84 -16.78 -28.29 -2.47
CA ASP A 84 -16.57 -29.71 -2.74
C ASP A 84 -15.99 -29.94 -4.14
N TYR A 85 -16.47 -29.19 -5.13
CA TYR A 85 -15.99 -29.28 -6.50
C TYR A 85 -14.54 -28.78 -6.63
N VAL A 86 -14.22 -27.66 -5.99
CA VAL A 86 -12.86 -27.11 -5.96
C VAL A 86 -11.92 -28.08 -5.25
N ASP A 87 -12.30 -28.61 -4.08
CA ASP A 87 -11.49 -29.58 -3.33
C ASP A 87 -11.19 -30.84 -4.15
N TYR A 88 -12.20 -31.36 -4.88
CA TYR A 88 -12.04 -32.50 -5.80
C TYR A 88 -10.99 -32.28 -6.91
N LEU A 89 -10.72 -31.03 -7.27
CA LEU A 89 -9.73 -30.67 -8.29
C LEU A 89 -8.31 -30.51 -7.74
N ASN A 90 -8.10 -30.78 -6.44
CA ASN A 90 -6.79 -30.82 -5.79
C ASN A 90 -5.98 -29.49 -5.91
N PRO A 91 -6.52 -28.37 -5.41
CA PRO A 91 -5.79 -27.11 -5.32
C PRO A 91 -4.65 -27.20 -4.29
N ALA A 92 -3.67 -26.31 -4.41
CA ALA A 92 -2.60 -26.18 -3.41
C ALA A 92 -3.13 -25.63 -2.08
N ALA A 93 -4.08 -24.68 -2.13
CA ALA A 93 -4.81 -24.18 -0.97
C ALA A 93 -6.17 -23.62 -1.39
N ILE A 94 -7.13 -23.63 -0.46
CA ILE A 94 -8.44 -22.98 -0.64
C ILE A 94 -8.59 -21.89 0.41
N GLY A 95 -8.87 -20.67 0.00
CA GLY A 95 -9.25 -19.58 0.90
C GLY A 95 -10.73 -19.30 0.77
N LEU A 96 -11.48 -19.39 1.87
CA LEU A 96 -12.87 -18.95 1.90
C LEU A 96 -12.95 -17.57 2.56
N ASP A 97 -13.57 -16.60 1.89
CA ASP A 97 -13.74 -15.23 2.39
C ASP A 97 -15.22 -14.89 2.58
N VAL A 98 -15.87 -15.59 3.51
CA VAL A 98 -17.28 -15.41 3.86
C VAL A 98 -17.50 -15.63 5.35
N PHE A 99 -18.23 -14.71 5.98
CA PHE A 99 -18.78 -14.93 7.32
C PHE A 99 -20.24 -15.40 7.26
N PHE A 100 -20.51 -16.51 7.94
CA PHE A 100 -21.86 -17.03 8.11
C PHE A 100 -22.41 -16.54 9.45
N ASN A 101 -23.14 -15.42 9.41
CA ASN A 101 -23.61 -14.72 10.60
C ASN A 101 -24.85 -15.34 11.26
N TYR A 102 -25.61 -16.15 10.53
CA TYR A 102 -26.87 -16.74 10.99
C TYR A 102 -26.99 -18.19 10.54
N PRO A 103 -27.66 -19.05 11.33
CA PRO A 103 -27.90 -20.44 10.98
C PRO A 103 -28.85 -20.60 9.80
N ALA A 104 -28.59 -21.61 8.99
CA ALA A 104 -29.35 -22.07 7.83
C ALA A 104 -29.56 -23.59 7.92
N ALA A 105 -30.60 -24.09 7.23
CA ALA A 105 -30.97 -25.50 7.29
C ALA A 105 -29.88 -26.45 6.75
N THR A 106 -29.05 -25.96 5.84
CA THR A 106 -28.01 -26.69 5.10
C THR A 106 -26.59 -26.45 5.62
N ASP A 107 -26.48 -25.81 6.78
CA ASP A 107 -25.20 -25.67 7.48
C ASP A 107 -24.58 -27.02 7.91
N PRO A 108 -25.32 -28.10 8.22
CA PRO A 108 -24.70 -29.40 8.51
C PRO A 108 -23.85 -29.94 7.34
N GLU A 109 -24.34 -29.84 6.11
CA GLU A 109 -23.60 -30.22 4.91
C GLU A 109 -22.38 -29.31 4.70
N LEU A 110 -22.58 -27.99 4.79
CA LEU A 110 -21.48 -27.03 4.66
C LEU A 110 -20.37 -27.27 5.70
N ILE A 111 -20.73 -27.44 6.98
CA ILE A 111 -19.77 -27.70 8.05
C ILE A 111 -18.99 -28.99 7.78
N THR A 112 -19.65 -30.00 7.22
CA THR A 112 -18.99 -31.25 6.83
C THR A 112 -17.93 -30.99 5.76
N SER A 113 -18.26 -30.26 4.70
CA SER A 113 -17.30 -29.89 3.64
C SER A 113 -16.15 -29.03 4.18
N LEU A 114 -16.44 -28.03 5.01
CA LEU A 114 -15.43 -27.16 5.63
C LEU A 114 -14.44 -27.94 6.51
N THR A 115 -14.93 -28.93 7.26
CA THR A 115 -14.08 -29.70 8.19
C THR A 115 -13.34 -30.86 7.53
N GLN A 116 -13.77 -31.29 6.34
CA GLN A 116 -13.13 -32.36 5.58
C GLN A 116 -12.10 -31.85 4.57
N CYS A 117 -12.08 -30.56 4.25
CA CYS A 117 -11.11 -29.96 3.36
C CYS A 117 -9.81 -29.60 4.11
N PRO A 118 -8.70 -30.36 3.95
CA PRO A 118 -7.49 -30.19 4.76
C PRO A 118 -6.71 -28.91 4.42
N ASN A 119 -6.77 -28.47 3.16
CA ASN A 119 -6.02 -27.32 2.67
C ASN A 119 -6.83 -26.01 2.73
N LEU A 120 -7.98 -26.03 3.42
CA LEU A 120 -8.85 -24.87 3.60
C LEU A 120 -8.31 -23.92 4.67
N VAL A 121 -8.09 -22.68 4.30
CA VAL A 121 -7.91 -21.56 5.22
C VAL A 121 -9.26 -20.91 5.48
N PHE A 122 -9.75 -21.07 6.71
CA PHE A 122 -11.03 -20.53 7.13
C PHE A 122 -10.91 -19.06 7.57
N PRO A 123 -11.86 -18.19 7.20
CA PRO A 123 -11.79 -16.77 7.52
C PRO A 123 -12.14 -16.54 8.98
N VAL A 124 -11.32 -15.73 9.64
CA VAL A 124 -11.61 -15.22 10.97
C VAL A 124 -11.43 -13.71 11.01
N GLY A 125 -12.24 -13.04 11.82
CA GLY A 125 -12.12 -11.62 12.07
C GLY A 125 -11.35 -11.36 13.35
N LEU A 126 -10.68 -10.21 13.41
CA LEU A 126 -10.00 -9.72 14.60
C LEU A 126 -10.67 -8.41 15.07
N GLN A 127 -10.92 -8.31 16.36
CA GLN A 127 -11.48 -7.10 16.97
C GLN A 127 -10.77 -6.75 18.27
N MET A 128 -10.70 -5.47 18.59
CA MET A 128 -10.10 -4.98 19.84
C MET A 128 -11.17 -4.84 20.92
N ILE A 129 -11.12 -5.66 21.96
CA ILE A 129 -12.02 -5.61 23.11
C ILE A 129 -11.21 -5.18 24.34
N ASN A 130 -11.54 -4.03 24.93
CA ASN A 130 -10.84 -3.48 26.11
C ASN A 130 -9.31 -3.41 25.94
N GLY A 131 -8.83 -3.13 24.72
CA GLY A 131 -7.39 -3.06 24.41
C GLY A 131 -6.71 -4.39 24.14
N HIS A 132 -7.46 -5.50 24.12
CA HIS A 132 -6.95 -6.83 23.77
C HIS A 132 -7.53 -7.28 22.43
N ALA A 133 -6.69 -7.85 21.56
CA ALA A 133 -7.15 -8.47 20.33
C ALA A 133 -7.92 -9.76 20.66
N SER A 134 -9.08 -9.94 20.03
CA SER A 134 -9.92 -11.11 20.12
C SER A 134 -10.32 -11.54 18.72
N ILE A 135 -10.35 -12.84 18.49
CA ILE A 135 -10.80 -13.43 17.24
C ILE A 135 -12.33 -13.63 17.31
N PHE A 136 -13.01 -13.50 16.18
CA PHE A 136 -14.39 -13.92 15.98
C PHE A 136 -14.53 -14.60 14.60
N GLY A 137 -15.61 -15.33 14.38
CA GLY A 137 -15.86 -16.03 13.13
C GLY A 137 -17.34 -16.17 12.83
N SER A 138 -17.65 -17.05 11.88
CA SER A 138 -19.01 -17.53 11.60
C SER A 138 -19.68 -18.05 12.88
N TYR A 139 -21.02 -18.08 12.94
CA TYR A 139 -21.74 -18.40 14.18
C TYR A 139 -21.41 -19.78 14.77
N PHE A 140 -21.00 -20.73 13.92
CA PHE A 140 -20.58 -22.10 14.30
C PHE A 140 -19.07 -22.22 14.56
N TYR A 141 -18.31 -21.13 14.49
CA TYR A 141 -16.84 -21.14 14.56
C TYR A 141 -16.31 -21.84 15.82
N ASP A 142 -16.94 -21.61 16.97
CA ASP A 142 -16.53 -22.21 18.24
C ASP A 142 -16.91 -23.71 18.35
N ASP A 143 -17.83 -24.17 17.51
CA ASP A 143 -18.34 -25.55 17.52
C ASP A 143 -17.57 -26.48 16.57
N ILE A 144 -16.69 -25.92 15.72
CA ILE A 144 -15.95 -26.67 14.71
C ILE A 144 -14.43 -26.55 14.89
N SER A 145 -13.71 -27.60 14.52
CA SER A 145 -12.24 -27.59 14.49
C SER A 145 -11.75 -27.56 13.05
N ILE A 146 -11.24 -26.40 12.63
CA ILE A 146 -10.54 -26.25 11.36
C ILE A 146 -9.06 -25.98 11.66
N GLU A 147 -8.17 -26.66 10.94
CA GLU A 147 -6.72 -26.60 11.15
C GLU A 147 -6.13 -25.24 10.78
N HIS A 148 -6.50 -24.71 9.61
CA HIS A 148 -5.94 -23.46 9.09
C HIS A 148 -6.95 -22.33 9.17
N LYS A 149 -6.52 -21.21 9.75
CA LYS A 149 -7.35 -20.03 10.00
C LYS A 149 -6.56 -18.77 9.66
N GLY A 150 -7.22 -17.83 9.00
CA GLY A 150 -6.56 -16.61 8.54
C GLY A 150 -7.38 -15.37 8.85
N VAL A 151 -6.73 -14.33 9.38
CA VAL A 151 -7.38 -13.05 9.68
C VAL A 151 -7.64 -12.27 8.38
N VAL A 152 -8.92 -12.01 8.07
CA VAL A 152 -9.35 -11.29 6.86
C VAL A 152 -9.40 -9.77 7.03
N ASN A 153 -9.08 -9.25 8.22
CA ASN A 153 -9.07 -7.80 8.44
C ASN A 153 -8.09 -7.10 7.49
N LEU A 154 -8.61 -6.18 6.69
CA LEU A 154 -7.81 -5.23 5.92
C LEU A 154 -7.34 -4.09 6.83
N SER A 155 -6.13 -3.57 6.59
CA SER A 155 -5.50 -2.57 7.44
C SER A 155 -6.06 -1.14 7.24
N ALA A 156 -7.39 -0.99 7.30
CA ALA A 156 -8.07 0.29 7.28
C ALA A 156 -8.44 0.75 8.70
N ASN A 157 -7.97 1.94 9.09
CA ASN A 157 -8.46 2.61 10.30
C ASN A 157 -9.85 3.25 10.09
N SER A 158 -10.31 3.39 8.84
CA SER A 158 -11.67 3.82 8.48
C SER A 158 -12.04 3.36 7.07
N VAL A 159 -13.34 3.34 6.75
CA VAL A 159 -13.89 3.00 5.42
C VAL A 159 -13.36 3.90 4.29
N ARG A 160 -12.85 5.09 4.63
CA ARG A 160 -12.27 6.03 3.64
C ARG A 160 -10.75 5.92 3.51
N ASN A 161 -10.14 4.97 4.21
CA ASN A 161 -8.71 4.77 4.12
C ASN A 161 -8.40 3.86 2.94
N VAL A 162 -7.38 4.23 2.19
CA VAL A 162 -6.83 3.43 1.09
C VAL A 162 -6.07 2.25 1.71
N ILE A 163 -6.42 1.03 1.30
CA ILE A 163 -5.70 -0.17 1.70
C ILE A 163 -4.40 -0.25 0.90
N ARG A 164 -3.27 -0.13 1.57
CA ARG A 164 -1.92 -0.17 0.95
C ARG A 164 -1.09 -1.34 1.42
N ASP A 165 -1.32 -1.78 2.65
CA ASP A 165 -0.49 -2.74 3.35
C ASP A 165 -1.34 -3.89 3.88
N PHE A 166 -0.66 -4.95 4.30
CA PHE A 166 -1.24 -5.99 5.13
C PHE A 166 -0.28 -6.33 6.28
N GLU A 167 -0.83 -6.83 7.39
CA GLU A 167 -0.03 -7.34 8.51
C GLU A 167 0.16 -8.85 8.31
N PRO A 168 1.40 -9.37 8.25
CA PRO A 168 1.60 -10.81 8.08
C PRO A 168 1.09 -11.64 9.27
N GLU A 169 1.24 -11.12 10.49
CA GLU A 169 0.83 -11.76 11.73
C GLU A 169 0.25 -10.75 12.73
N TYR A 170 -0.69 -11.23 13.54
CA TYR A 170 -1.34 -10.50 14.63
C TYR A 170 -1.10 -11.21 15.96
N ILE A 171 -0.89 -10.42 17.02
CA ILE A 171 -0.72 -10.94 18.38
C ILE A 171 -2.08 -10.99 19.07
N VAL A 172 -2.53 -12.18 19.47
CA VAL A 172 -3.79 -12.42 20.16
C VAL A 172 -3.52 -13.11 21.49
N GLY A 173 -3.49 -12.32 22.57
CA GLY A 173 -3.08 -12.81 23.89
C GLY A 173 -1.61 -13.21 23.90
N ASN A 174 -1.34 -14.50 24.10
CA ASN A 174 0.02 -15.07 24.06
C ASN A 174 0.32 -15.81 22.75
N ASP A 175 -0.66 -15.92 21.86
CA ASP A 175 -0.53 -16.60 20.58
C ASP A 175 -0.41 -15.60 19.42
N THR A 176 0.10 -16.08 18.29
CA THR A 176 0.10 -15.35 17.03
C THR A 176 -0.87 -16.02 16.06
N ILE A 177 -1.63 -15.20 15.34
CA ILE A 177 -2.46 -15.65 14.23
C ILE A 177 -2.05 -14.92 12.96
N ARG A 178 -2.02 -15.64 11.85
CA ARG A 178 -1.59 -15.08 10.56
C ARG A 178 -2.74 -14.36 9.88
N SER A 179 -2.40 -13.39 9.03
CA SER A 179 -3.39 -12.89 8.07
C SER A 179 -3.81 -13.97 7.09
N PHE A 180 -4.96 -13.77 6.48
CA PHE A 180 -5.54 -14.67 5.49
C PHE A 180 -4.57 -15.00 4.35
N SER A 181 -3.97 -13.97 3.74
CA SER A 181 -2.98 -14.14 2.68
C SER A 181 -1.70 -14.83 3.16
N ALA A 182 -1.24 -14.57 4.39
CA ALA A 182 -0.04 -15.22 4.93
C ALA A 182 -0.26 -16.71 5.26
N GLU A 183 -1.42 -17.07 5.82
CA GLU A 183 -1.78 -18.48 6.08
C GLU A 183 -1.98 -19.25 4.76
N LEU A 184 -2.61 -18.64 3.76
CA LEU A 184 -2.73 -19.24 2.41
C LEU A 184 -1.37 -19.50 1.79
N ALA A 185 -0.44 -18.52 1.87
CA ALA A 185 0.93 -18.72 1.42
C ALA A 185 1.62 -19.86 2.19
N ARG A 186 1.39 -19.98 3.50
CA ARG A 186 1.96 -21.06 4.32
C ARG A 186 1.46 -22.44 3.89
N VAL A 187 0.19 -22.57 3.54
CA VAL A 187 -0.42 -23.83 3.09
C VAL A 187 0.04 -24.17 1.67
N ALA A 188 0.01 -23.21 0.75
CA ALA A 188 0.29 -23.45 -0.66
C ALA A 188 1.80 -23.49 -1.01
N ALA A 189 2.59 -22.62 -0.38
CA ALA A 189 4.00 -22.41 -0.69
C ALA A 189 4.80 -22.05 0.59
N PRO A 190 5.07 -23.02 1.48
CA PRO A 190 5.72 -22.79 2.76
C PRO A 190 7.03 -22.01 2.66
N GLU A 191 7.83 -22.22 1.60
CA GLU A 191 9.08 -21.50 1.37
C GLU A 191 8.89 -20.00 1.12
N LYS A 192 7.77 -19.60 0.49
CA LYS A 192 7.41 -18.19 0.25
C LYS A 192 6.94 -17.54 1.54
N PHE A 193 6.20 -18.28 2.36
CA PHE A 193 5.82 -17.86 3.70
C PHE A 193 7.05 -17.65 4.62
N GLU A 194 8.00 -18.59 4.63
CA GLU A 194 9.23 -18.42 5.42
C GLU A 194 10.05 -17.21 4.95
N ALA A 195 10.07 -16.94 3.63
CA ALA A 195 10.69 -15.75 3.08
C ALA A 195 10.00 -14.45 3.53
N LEU A 196 8.65 -14.44 3.62
CA LEU A 196 7.87 -13.34 4.19
C LEU A 196 8.27 -13.09 5.66
N MET A 197 8.27 -14.15 6.48
CA MET A 197 8.61 -14.05 7.91
C MET A 197 10.04 -13.59 8.14
N ALA A 198 10.99 -14.06 7.33
CA ALA A 198 12.40 -13.68 7.42
C ALA A 198 12.67 -12.18 7.22
N ARG A 199 11.72 -11.44 6.62
CA ARG A 199 11.82 -9.99 6.46
C ARG A 199 11.64 -9.24 7.78
N GLY A 200 10.97 -9.84 8.77
CA GLY A 200 10.83 -9.31 10.12
C GLY A 200 10.08 -7.98 10.19
N ARG A 201 9.20 -7.68 9.22
CA ARG A 201 8.37 -6.47 9.19
C ARG A 201 7.01 -6.75 9.81
N SER A 202 6.47 -5.78 10.55
CA SER A 202 5.11 -5.85 11.07
C SER A 202 4.05 -5.62 9.99
N LYS A 203 4.43 -4.98 8.88
CA LYS A 203 3.57 -4.66 7.74
C LYS A 203 4.34 -4.82 6.44
N GLU A 204 3.65 -5.25 5.40
CA GLU A 204 4.17 -5.29 4.04
C GLU A 204 3.22 -4.55 3.10
N THR A 205 3.78 -3.79 2.18
CA THR A 205 3.02 -3.07 1.16
C THR A 205 2.59 -4.03 0.06
N ILE A 206 1.30 -3.96 -0.29
CA ILE A 206 0.69 -4.75 -1.35
C ILE A 206 1.14 -4.19 -2.69
N ASN A 207 1.68 -5.06 -3.54
CA ASN A 207 1.97 -4.71 -4.91
C ASN A 207 0.67 -4.79 -5.72
N TYR A 208 0.11 -3.64 -6.08
CA TYR A 208 -1.17 -3.57 -6.78
C TYR A 208 -1.03 -3.76 -8.30
N PRO A 209 -0.09 -3.09 -9.00
CA PRO A 209 -0.04 -3.16 -10.45
C PRO A 209 0.29 -4.55 -10.98
N SER A 210 -0.10 -4.81 -12.22
CA SER A 210 0.39 -5.94 -13.06
C SER A 210 -0.38 -7.26 -12.98
N TRP A 211 -1.20 -7.53 -11.97
CA TRP A 211 -1.98 -8.78 -11.94
C TRP A 211 -3.46 -8.61 -12.27
N GLU A 212 -3.95 -9.49 -13.13
CA GLU A 212 -5.35 -9.88 -13.25
C GLU A 212 -5.50 -11.33 -12.77
N PHE A 213 -6.70 -11.68 -12.29
CA PHE A 213 -7.01 -13.02 -11.80
C PHE A 213 -8.07 -13.64 -12.69
N GLU A 214 -7.95 -14.93 -12.93
CA GLU A 214 -9.03 -15.70 -13.53
C GLU A 214 -10.20 -15.78 -12.54
N ILE A 215 -11.40 -15.48 -13.03
CA ILE A 215 -12.62 -15.47 -12.21
C ILE A 215 -13.60 -16.47 -12.81
N ILE A 216 -13.97 -17.48 -12.03
CA ILE A 216 -14.93 -18.52 -12.41
C ILE A 216 -16.16 -18.35 -11.52
N PRO A 217 -17.37 -18.11 -12.07
CA PRO A 217 -18.60 -18.14 -11.29
C PRO A 217 -18.85 -19.55 -10.73
N ALA A 218 -19.23 -19.65 -9.47
CA ALA A 218 -19.50 -20.93 -8.81
C ALA A 218 -20.60 -21.72 -9.51
N GLU A 219 -21.64 -21.05 -10.02
CA GLU A 219 -22.73 -21.70 -10.76
C GLU A 219 -22.23 -22.37 -12.05
N ALA A 220 -21.18 -21.83 -12.68
CA ALA A 220 -20.60 -22.41 -13.88
C ALA A 220 -19.88 -23.74 -13.59
N LEU A 221 -19.37 -23.93 -12.37
CA LEU A 221 -18.79 -25.18 -11.89
C LEU A 221 -19.89 -26.23 -11.69
N SER A 222 -20.94 -25.89 -10.96
CA SER A 222 -22.06 -26.80 -10.65
C SER A 222 -22.86 -27.20 -11.89
N ASN A 223 -23.10 -26.27 -12.82
CA ASN A 223 -23.88 -26.54 -14.04
C ASN A 223 -23.11 -27.31 -15.12
N GLY A 224 -21.78 -27.41 -14.98
CA GLY A 224 -20.92 -28.00 -16.00
C GLY A 224 -20.83 -27.14 -17.27
N ASP A 225 -20.98 -25.82 -17.13
CA ASP A 225 -20.90 -24.87 -18.24
C ASP A 225 -19.49 -24.81 -18.84
N ILE A 226 -18.48 -25.11 -18.02
CA ILE A 226 -17.07 -25.19 -18.39
C ILE A 226 -16.64 -26.68 -18.40
N PRO A 227 -15.97 -27.17 -19.45
CA PRO A 227 -15.44 -28.53 -19.48
C PRO A 227 -14.52 -28.82 -18.28
N LEU A 228 -14.68 -30.00 -17.66
CA LEU A 228 -13.93 -30.40 -16.47
C LEU A 228 -12.41 -30.27 -16.62
N GLU A 229 -11.86 -30.59 -17.80
CA GLU A 229 -10.42 -30.50 -18.06
C GLU A 229 -9.91 -29.05 -18.09
N GLU A 230 -10.74 -28.11 -18.56
CA GLU A 230 -10.41 -26.69 -18.57
C GLU A 230 -10.41 -26.13 -17.14
N VAL A 231 -11.45 -26.45 -16.36
CA VAL A 231 -11.51 -26.07 -14.94
C VAL A 231 -10.36 -26.69 -14.13
N ARG A 232 -10.04 -27.97 -14.40
CA ARG A 232 -8.91 -28.65 -13.75
C ARG A 232 -7.59 -27.93 -14.05
N GLN A 233 -7.35 -27.52 -15.30
CA GLN A 233 -6.16 -26.76 -15.66
C GLN A 233 -6.09 -25.41 -14.92
N SER A 234 -7.23 -24.78 -14.67
CA SER A 234 -7.30 -23.55 -13.91
C SER A 234 -7.06 -23.75 -12.41
N ILE A 235 -7.51 -24.86 -11.81
CA ILE A 235 -7.53 -25.03 -10.34
C ILE A 235 -6.38 -25.90 -9.79
N GLU A 236 -6.01 -26.96 -10.49
CA GLU A 236 -5.10 -27.98 -9.94
C GLU A 236 -3.74 -27.39 -9.57
N GLY A 237 -3.33 -27.60 -8.31
CA GLY A 237 -2.05 -27.09 -7.79
C GLY A 237 -1.95 -25.57 -7.61
N LYS A 238 -3.04 -24.81 -7.81
CA LYS A 238 -3.10 -23.36 -7.58
C LYS A 238 -3.78 -23.02 -6.26
N VAL A 239 -3.68 -21.77 -5.83
CA VAL A 239 -4.50 -21.25 -4.74
C VAL A 239 -5.86 -20.82 -5.29
N VAL A 240 -6.94 -21.32 -4.68
CA VAL A 240 -8.30 -20.94 -5.05
C VAL A 240 -8.90 -20.07 -3.95
N LEU A 241 -9.34 -18.87 -4.32
CA LEU A 241 -10.04 -17.94 -3.43
C LEU A 241 -11.53 -17.96 -3.73
N ILE A 242 -12.34 -18.33 -2.75
CA ILE A 242 -13.80 -18.43 -2.84
C ILE A 242 -14.41 -17.27 -2.04
N GLY A 243 -15.17 -16.40 -2.69
CA GLY A 243 -15.80 -15.26 -2.02
C GLY A 243 -16.63 -14.39 -2.97
N ASN A 244 -17.24 -13.34 -2.42
CA ASN A 244 -18.00 -12.37 -3.22
C ASN A 244 -17.07 -11.34 -3.83
N ILE A 245 -17.31 -10.96 -5.08
CA ILE A 245 -16.55 -9.91 -5.78
C ILE A 245 -17.42 -8.75 -6.27
N PHE A 246 -18.74 -8.89 -6.22
CA PHE A 246 -19.70 -7.86 -6.66
C PHE A 246 -20.52 -7.27 -5.50
N ASP A 247 -20.26 -7.70 -4.26
CA ASP A 247 -20.86 -7.10 -3.06
C ASP A 247 -20.24 -5.73 -2.75
N GLN A 248 -20.99 -4.68 -3.06
CA GLN A 248 -20.57 -3.29 -2.82
C GLN A 248 -20.32 -2.97 -1.34
N SER A 249 -20.85 -3.76 -0.41
CA SER A 249 -20.60 -3.55 1.01
C SER A 249 -19.18 -3.90 1.43
N ASP A 250 -18.47 -4.68 0.60
CA ASP A 250 -17.07 -5.06 0.78
C ASP A 250 -16.13 -4.37 -0.23
N PHE A 251 -16.55 -3.22 -0.77
CA PHE A 251 -15.69 -2.42 -1.63
C PHE A 251 -14.81 -1.49 -0.79
N HIS A 252 -13.52 -1.50 -1.09
CA HIS A 252 -12.51 -0.69 -0.41
C HIS A 252 -11.76 0.20 -1.41
N LEU A 253 -11.29 1.34 -0.91
CA LEU A 253 -10.38 2.20 -1.65
C LEU A 253 -9.00 1.55 -1.70
N THR A 254 -8.39 1.53 -2.89
CA THR A 254 -7.03 1.05 -3.13
C THR A 254 -6.27 2.09 -3.97
N PRO A 255 -4.93 1.99 -4.05
CA PRO A 255 -4.12 2.94 -4.83
C PRO A 255 -4.49 3.04 -6.32
N ILE A 256 -5.19 2.04 -6.87
CA ILE A 256 -5.49 1.94 -8.31
C ILE A 256 -6.99 1.90 -8.63
N ASP A 257 -7.84 1.68 -7.62
CA ASP A 257 -9.29 1.50 -7.78
C ASP A 257 -10.04 2.01 -6.53
N GLU A 258 -11.15 2.71 -6.74
CA GLU A 258 -12.01 3.24 -5.68
C GLU A 258 -13.06 2.22 -5.19
N GLY A 259 -13.19 1.06 -5.83
CA GLY A 259 -14.20 0.06 -5.48
C GLY A 259 -13.73 -1.38 -5.65
N MET A 260 -12.54 -1.70 -5.11
CA MET A 260 -12.01 -3.07 -5.19
C MET A 260 -12.63 -3.95 -4.09
N ALA A 261 -13.13 -5.13 -4.47
CA ALA A 261 -13.63 -6.12 -3.52
C ALA A 261 -12.51 -6.60 -2.56
N GLY A 262 -12.86 -6.88 -1.30
CA GLY A 262 -11.91 -7.35 -0.28
C GLY A 262 -11.16 -8.61 -0.71
N LEU A 263 -11.86 -9.56 -1.32
CA LEU A 263 -11.26 -10.78 -1.87
C LEU A 263 -10.14 -10.49 -2.90
N LEU A 264 -10.32 -9.49 -3.76
CA LEU A 264 -9.31 -9.09 -4.75
C LEU A 264 -8.09 -8.45 -4.09
N ILE A 265 -8.28 -7.77 -2.95
CA ILE A 265 -7.17 -7.23 -2.16
C ILE A 265 -6.39 -8.37 -1.52
N HIS A 266 -7.07 -9.37 -0.96
CA HIS A 266 -6.43 -10.59 -0.45
C HIS A 266 -5.66 -11.35 -1.52
N ALA A 267 -6.20 -11.44 -2.75
CA ALA A 267 -5.53 -12.04 -3.89
C ALA A 267 -4.23 -11.31 -4.25
N ARG A 268 -4.23 -9.97 -4.29
CA ARG A 268 -3.02 -9.16 -4.56
C ARG A 268 -2.00 -9.25 -3.45
N ALA A 269 -2.44 -9.25 -2.19
CA ALA A 269 -1.55 -9.45 -1.05
C ALA A 269 -0.89 -10.85 -1.10
N LEU A 270 -1.67 -11.89 -1.42
CA LEU A 270 -1.15 -13.24 -1.61
C LEU A 270 -0.18 -13.31 -2.79
N GLN A 271 -0.52 -12.74 -3.95
CA GLN A 271 0.37 -12.72 -5.12
C GLN A 271 1.69 -12.00 -4.81
N THR A 272 1.65 -10.93 -4.00
CA THR A 272 2.85 -10.23 -3.53
C THR A 272 3.80 -11.19 -2.79
N ILE A 273 3.24 -12.10 -1.99
CA ILE A 273 4.00 -13.11 -1.25
C ILE A 273 4.54 -14.19 -2.21
N LEU A 274 3.67 -14.75 -3.05
CA LEU A 274 4.00 -15.86 -3.96
C LEU A 274 5.08 -15.48 -4.97
N ASP A 275 5.00 -14.29 -5.58
CA ASP A 275 6.01 -13.79 -6.50
C ASP A 275 7.23 -13.19 -5.80
N SER A 276 7.16 -12.98 -4.49
CA SER A 276 8.19 -12.28 -3.71
C SER A 276 8.52 -10.89 -4.26
N CYS A 277 7.51 -10.23 -4.85
CA CYS A 277 7.60 -8.94 -5.51
C CYS A 277 7.28 -7.79 -4.53
N TYR A 278 7.90 -7.85 -3.35
CA TYR A 278 7.74 -6.88 -2.28
C TYR A 278 8.20 -5.48 -2.68
N ILE A 279 7.47 -4.47 -2.21
CA ILE A 279 7.86 -3.08 -2.39
C ILE A 279 8.84 -2.67 -1.29
N GLU A 280 10.00 -2.18 -1.71
CA GLU A 280 11.05 -1.72 -0.81
C GLU A 280 10.98 -0.20 -0.65
N GLU A 281 10.47 0.28 0.49
CA GLU A 281 10.45 1.71 0.79
C GLU A 281 11.80 2.20 1.33
N THR A 282 12.29 3.30 0.77
CA THR A 282 13.43 4.02 1.33
C THR A 282 13.10 4.56 2.71
N SER A 283 13.92 4.21 3.71
CA SER A 283 13.75 4.75 5.07
C SER A 283 13.62 6.27 5.07
N GLU A 284 12.73 6.78 5.91
CA GLU A 284 12.42 8.20 6.05
C GLU A 284 13.67 9.08 6.23
N ALA A 285 14.64 8.60 7.01
CA ALA A 285 15.91 9.30 7.23
C ALA A 285 16.71 9.50 5.93
N ILE A 286 16.77 8.46 5.08
CA ILE A 286 17.46 8.54 3.79
C ILE A 286 16.72 9.55 2.89
N SER A 287 15.40 9.51 2.86
CA SER A 287 14.56 10.44 2.10
C SER A 287 14.81 11.90 2.46
N TRP A 288 14.93 12.21 3.75
CA TRP A 288 15.29 13.56 4.23
C TRP A 288 16.74 13.95 3.93
N VAL A 289 17.69 13.03 4.06
CA VAL A 289 19.09 13.29 3.70
C VAL A 289 19.21 13.62 2.21
N MET A 290 18.54 12.85 1.35
CA MET A 290 18.46 13.13 -0.09
C MET A 290 17.82 14.50 -0.36
N ALA A 291 16.71 14.82 0.30
CA ALA A 291 16.03 16.10 0.15
C ALA A 291 16.92 17.29 0.52
N ILE A 292 17.64 17.22 1.64
CA ILE A 292 18.58 18.27 2.08
C ILE A 292 19.72 18.43 1.07
N ALA A 293 20.31 17.33 0.62
CA ALA A 293 21.41 17.36 -0.33
C ALA A 293 20.99 17.96 -1.68
N LEU A 294 19.88 17.49 -2.25
CA LEU A 294 19.35 17.95 -3.53
C LEU A 294 18.86 19.40 -3.46
N SER A 295 18.18 19.78 -2.37
CA SER A 295 17.75 21.17 -2.14
C SER A 295 18.95 22.12 -1.98
N PHE A 296 20.00 21.72 -1.26
CA PHE A 296 21.23 22.49 -1.15
C PHE A 296 21.89 22.73 -2.51
N ILE A 297 22.02 21.69 -3.33
CA ILE A 297 22.58 21.78 -4.68
C ILE A 297 21.72 22.73 -5.53
N PHE A 298 20.40 22.59 -5.49
CA PHE A 298 19.47 23.44 -6.21
C PHE A 298 19.61 24.92 -5.80
N ILE A 299 19.58 25.23 -4.49
CA ILE A 299 19.71 26.59 -3.98
C ILE A 299 21.07 27.19 -4.36
N LEU A 300 22.15 26.41 -4.26
CA LEU A 300 23.49 26.85 -4.67
C LEU A 300 23.49 27.25 -6.15
N LEU A 301 22.90 26.42 -7.01
CA LEU A 301 22.77 26.68 -8.44
C LEU A 301 21.96 27.96 -8.71
N VAL A 302 20.83 28.15 -8.02
CA VAL A 302 20.01 29.37 -8.12
C VAL A 302 20.81 30.62 -7.76
N LEU A 303 21.59 30.58 -6.67
CA LEU A 303 22.44 31.70 -6.27
C LEU A 303 23.56 32.00 -7.27
N VAL A 304 24.04 30.99 -8.01
CA VAL A 304 25.01 31.18 -9.11
C VAL A 304 24.33 31.83 -10.32
N ILE A 305 23.14 31.34 -10.71
CA ILE A 305 22.38 31.85 -11.86
C ILE A 305 22.00 33.31 -11.67
N LYS A 306 21.49 33.68 -10.48
CA LYS A 306 21.15 35.07 -10.10
C LYS A 306 22.32 36.05 -10.18
N LYS A 307 23.57 35.57 -10.24
CA LYS A 307 24.74 36.44 -10.44
C LYS A 307 25.12 36.64 -11.90
N ARG A 308 24.61 35.81 -12.81
CA ARG A 308 25.07 35.69 -14.20
C ARG A 308 24.00 35.99 -15.23
N CYS A 309 22.72 35.89 -14.90
CA CYS A 309 21.62 35.96 -15.87
C CYS A 309 20.62 37.07 -15.53
N ALA A 310 20.27 37.92 -16.49
CA ALA A 310 19.29 39.00 -16.30
C ALA A 310 17.83 38.50 -16.16
N PHE A 311 17.49 37.35 -16.75
CA PHE A 311 16.16 36.71 -16.68
C PHE A 311 16.07 35.63 -15.58
N GLU A 312 16.84 35.81 -14.50
CA GLU A 312 17.01 34.84 -13.42
C GLU A 312 15.69 34.33 -12.80
N GLY A 313 14.70 35.20 -12.62
CA GLY A 313 13.46 34.85 -11.93
C GLY A 313 12.63 33.79 -12.68
N CYS A 314 12.39 34.01 -13.97
CA CYS A 314 11.61 33.09 -14.79
C CYS A 314 12.36 31.78 -15.02
N PHE A 315 13.66 31.86 -15.34
CA PHE A 315 14.48 30.69 -15.59
C PHE A 315 14.58 29.76 -14.38
N VAL A 316 14.77 30.32 -13.17
CA VAL A 316 14.84 29.53 -11.94
C VAL A 316 13.53 28.81 -11.64
N ARG A 317 12.38 29.44 -11.92
CA ARG A 317 11.06 28.80 -11.72
C ARG A 317 10.82 27.68 -12.71
N PHE A 318 11.19 27.87 -13.98
CA PHE A 318 11.12 26.79 -14.97
C PHE A 318 12.01 25.61 -14.56
N LEU A 319 13.24 25.89 -14.14
CA LEU A 319 14.16 24.87 -13.65
C LEU A 319 13.63 24.13 -12.41
N GLN A 320 13.01 24.86 -11.47
CA GLN A 320 12.38 24.29 -10.28
C GLN A 320 11.29 23.27 -10.68
N LEU A 321 10.36 23.67 -11.55
CA LEU A 321 9.29 22.80 -12.03
C LEU A 321 9.83 21.61 -12.84
N ALA A 322 10.83 21.83 -13.69
CA ALA A 322 11.46 20.77 -14.48
C ALA A 322 12.14 19.73 -13.58
N LEU A 323 12.83 20.15 -12.51
CA LEU A 323 13.45 19.23 -11.55
C LEU A 323 12.40 18.47 -10.75
N MET A 324 11.33 19.13 -10.29
CA MET A 324 10.24 18.46 -9.59
C MET A 324 9.58 17.39 -10.47
N TYR A 325 9.29 17.72 -11.74
CA TYR A 325 8.78 16.76 -12.71
C TYR A 325 9.77 15.61 -12.97
N ALA A 326 11.07 15.91 -13.13
CA ALA A 326 12.09 14.91 -13.33
C ALA A 326 12.20 13.93 -12.16
N PHE A 327 12.12 14.40 -10.91
CA PHE A 327 12.12 13.53 -9.73
C PHE A 327 10.88 12.65 -9.65
N LEU A 328 9.70 13.20 -9.99
CA LEU A 328 8.47 12.41 -10.06
C LEU A 328 8.60 11.28 -11.10
N VAL A 329 9.03 11.60 -12.32
CA VAL A 329 9.23 10.61 -13.39
C VAL A 329 10.29 9.58 -13.03
N LEU A 330 11.39 10.02 -12.40
CA LEU A 330 12.44 9.13 -11.94
C LEU A 330 11.90 8.14 -10.90
N GLY A 331 11.14 8.63 -9.91
CA GLY A 331 10.50 7.79 -8.89
C GLY A 331 9.57 6.74 -9.51
N CYS A 332 8.64 7.17 -10.38
CA CYS A 332 7.74 6.26 -11.10
C CYS A 332 8.50 5.20 -11.92
N ASN A 333 9.58 5.57 -12.60
CA ASN A 333 10.36 4.63 -13.41
C ASN A 333 11.13 3.64 -12.54
N VAL A 334 11.70 4.08 -11.41
CA VAL A 334 12.40 3.18 -10.48
C VAL A 334 11.41 2.18 -9.88
N PHE A 335 10.25 2.66 -9.45
CA PHE A 335 9.18 1.83 -8.91
C PHE A 335 8.72 0.78 -9.94
N ALA A 336 8.38 1.20 -11.16
CA ALA A 336 7.86 0.30 -12.19
C ALA A 336 8.86 -0.77 -12.67
N HIS A 337 10.17 -0.52 -12.58
CA HIS A 337 11.19 -1.48 -13.05
C HIS A 337 11.81 -2.33 -11.95
N ARG A 338 11.83 -1.84 -10.70
CA ARG A 338 12.56 -2.50 -9.61
C ARG A 338 11.70 -2.83 -8.39
N GLY A 339 10.48 -2.31 -8.30
CA GLY A 339 9.65 -2.39 -7.08
C GLY A 339 10.17 -1.52 -5.93
N ASP A 340 11.20 -0.71 -6.17
CA ASP A 340 11.78 0.18 -5.15
C ASP A 340 10.96 1.47 -5.07
N TYR A 341 10.38 1.76 -3.89
CA TYR A 341 9.68 3.01 -3.62
C TYR A 341 10.65 4.07 -3.11
N LEU A 342 11.03 4.99 -4.01
CA LEU A 342 11.83 6.17 -3.66
C LEU A 342 10.92 7.30 -3.19
N ASN A 343 10.89 7.55 -1.89
CA ASN A 343 10.07 8.61 -1.32
C ASN A 343 10.68 10.00 -1.60
N PHE A 344 10.29 10.60 -2.73
CA PHE A 344 10.70 11.95 -3.10
C PHE A 344 9.82 13.06 -2.50
N ALA A 345 8.81 12.74 -1.68
CA ALA A 345 7.91 13.75 -1.12
C ALA A 345 8.65 14.85 -0.33
N PRO A 346 9.62 14.53 0.56
CA PRO A 346 10.42 15.55 1.24
C PRO A 346 11.26 16.39 0.26
N THR A 347 11.79 15.76 -0.81
CA THR A 347 12.58 16.46 -1.84
C THR A 347 11.72 17.47 -2.60
N LEU A 348 10.53 17.07 -3.04
CA LEU A 348 9.59 17.95 -3.74
C LEU A 348 9.15 19.11 -2.84
N LEU A 349 8.87 18.85 -1.56
CA LEU A 349 8.50 19.88 -0.59
C LEU A 349 9.63 20.88 -0.35
N MET A 350 10.87 20.40 -0.13
CA MET A 350 12.04 21.26 0.07
C MET A 350 12.39 22.07 -1.18
N LEU A 351 12.22 21.52 -2.38
CA LEU A 351 12.39 22.27 -3.63
C LEU A 351 11.31 23.33 -3.80
N GLY A 352 10.05 23.01 -3.48
CA GLY A 352 8.92 23.93 -3.49
C GLY A 352 9.15 25.14 -2.58
N LEU A 353 9.47 24.89 -1.31
CA LEU A 353 9.67 25.91 -0.27
C LEU A 353 11.05 26.58 -0.32
N GLY A 354 12.04 26.00 -1.00
CA GLY A 354 13.39 26.54 -1.06
C GLY A 354 13.46 27.97 -1.61
N MET A 355 12.56 28.33 -2.52
CA MET A 355 12.46 29.69 -3.04
C MET A 355 11.90 30.67 -2.03
N LEU A 356 10.87 30.28 -1.27
CA LEU A 356 10.33 31.07 -0.17
C LEU A 356 11.39 31.28 0.92
N ALA A 357 12.09 30.22 1.30
CA ALA A 357 13.20 30.27 2.25
C ALA A 357 14.31 31.24 1.79
N MET A 358 14.63 31.24 0.49
CA MET A 358 15.61 32.17 -0.08
C MET A 358 15.13 33.63 0.05
N ASP A 359 13.87 33.90 -0.28
CA ASP A 359 13.32 35.26 -0.23
C ASP A 359 13.29 35.80 1.21
N ILE A 360 12.95 34.95 2.19
CA ILE A 360 13.04 35.26 3.63
C ILE A 360 14.47 35.65 4.00
N TRP A 361 15.46 34.80 3.68
CA TRP A 361 16.86 35.04 4.05
C TRP A 361 17.43 36.31 3.40
N LEU A 362 17.21 36.50 2.09
CA LEU A 362 17.69 37.68 1.37
C LEU A 362 17.00 38.96 1.85
N GLY A 363 15.70 38.88 2.19
CA GLY A 363 14.94 39.97 2.80
C GLY A 363 15.53 40.40 4.14
N LEU A 364 15.82 39.44 5.03
CA LEU A 364 16.46 39.68 6.33
C LEU A 364 17.84 40.34 6.16
N LEU A 365 18.68 39.82 5.26
CA LEU A 365 20.00 40.41 4.97
C LEU A 365 19.89 41.86 4.47
N LYS A 366 18.85 42.18 3.68
CA LYS A 366 18.60 43.54 3.20
C LYS A 366 18.17 44.46 4.35
N ALA A 367 17.26 44.00 5.21
CA ALA A 367 16.78 44.77 6.37
C ALA A 367 17.92 45.10 7.35
N VAL A 368 18.77 44.12 7.67
CA VAL A 368 19.94 44.31 8.55
C VAL A 368 20.91 45.33 7.97
N LYS A 369 21.20 45.27 6.66
CA LYS A 369 22.08 46.25 5.99
C LYS A 369 21.52 47.67 6.07
N ILE A 370 20.21 47.84 5.85
CA ILE A 370 19.55 49.14 5.94
C ILE A 370 19.66 49.69 7.37
N HIS A 371 19.42 48.85 8.38
CA HIS A 371 19.51 49.25 9.79
C HIS A 371 20.94 49.66 10.19
N ILE A 372 21.95 48.88 9.83
CA ILE A 372 23.36 49.21 10.10
C ILE A 372 23.78 50.52 9.41
N HIS A 373 23.35 50.74 8.16
CA HIS A 373 23.66 51.97 7.43
C HIS A 373 22.98 53.20 8.04
N LYS A 374 21.75 53.05 8.55
CA LYS A 374 21.03 54.10 9.27
C LYS A 374 21.70 54.47 10.60
N ASN A 375 22.23 53.49 11.34
CA ASN A 375 22.93 53.72 12.61
C ASN A 375 24.36 54.24 12.44
N ARG A 376 25.00 54.05 11.29
CA ARG A 376 26.31 54.66 10.97
C ARG A 376 26.23 56.12 10.50
N LYS A 377 25.04 56.59 10.15
CA LYS A 377 24.77 57.97 9.69
C LYS A 377 24.18 58.86 10.80
N ARG A 378 23.89 58.29 11.97
CA ARG A 378 23.68 59.00 13.23
C ARG A 378 24.98 58.90 14.02
#